data_AF-A0A1D2VKE3-F1
#
_entry.id   AF-A0A1D2VKE3-F1
#
_cell.length_a   1.000
_cell.length_b   1.000
_cell.length_c   1.000
_cell.angle_alpha   90.00
_cell.angle_beta   90.00
_cell.angle_gamma   90.00
#
_symmetry.space_group_name_H-M   'P 1'
#
loop_
_entity.id
_entity.type
_entity.pdbx_description
1 polymer ?
#
loop_
_entity_poly.entity_id
_entity_poly.type
_entity_poly.pdbx_seq_one_letter_code
_entity_poly.pdbx_strand_id
1 'polypeptide(L)'
;MTEFLKYSSIPSGKHKGKHHIIIVGAGIVGVSTAYYLTQHSLFDPNTHFVTIIESKRVAGGASGKAGGLLALWAFPQQIVPLSFQLHQELSNKYNGEKEWDYRRLTTISLEGNIIKYLKRDHDYHNSDDSNDDNDDNDDDTSDLSLNIIAADTDSSSTNSNNINNNNNNNNNNNNNNNNNNNIPINSIENKSDAQSSSHLPTNLNWIKQNIIEDWSSLGGTDSTAQVHPYKFTNFILKKAIETGAVELLIGKVDEILFSIETGEADGVSFKPSSAQAEFNQDNQPISLYGHQIVLAVGPWTSKILPDCPISGLRAHSITIAPNSGMVSPYAIFTELKIGKNKYVSPEMYARKDEVYVCGEGDTLVDVPETTDDVEVVREKCDLLFHYVGKLSPNLQKGHVLKRQACYLPVLDVPSSSGPLIGETNVPNLYLASGHSCWGINNAPATGKVMSELLLENEAKSADISALDPSLYFDASVFDY
;
A
#
# COMPACT_ATOMS: atom_id res chain seq x y z
N MET A 1 -5.09 -10.51 18.79
CA MET A 1 -3.66 -10.21 18.99
C MET A 1 -2.90 -11.47 18.66
N THR A 2 -1.91 -11.43 17.79
CA THR A 2 -1.01 -12.56 17.52
C THR A 2 -0.30 -12.90 18.82
N GLU A 3 -0.66 -14.01 19.48
CA GLU A 3 -0.18 -14.45 20.80
C GLU A 3 1.36 -14.63 20.92
N PHE A 4 2.11 -14.38 19.84
CA PHE A 4 3.54 -14.65 19.72
C PHE A 4 4.44 -13.40 19.76
N LEU A 5 3.89 -12.19 19.58
CA LEU A 5 4.69 -10.97 19.58
C LEU A 5 4.82 -10.43 21.01
N LYS A 6 5.96 -10.69 21.65
CA LYS A 6 6.35 -9.98 22.87
C LYS A 6 6.79 -8.57 22.46
N TYR A 7 6.13 -7.58 23.02
CA TYR A 7 6.54 -6.18 22.91
C TYR A 7 6.83 -5.62 24.30
N SER A 8 7.63 -4.57 24.34
CA SER A 8 7.91 -3.79 25.54
C SER A 8 7.49 -2.34 25.32
N SER A 9 7.39 -1.58 26.40
CA SER A 9 7.27 -0.12 26.34
C SER A 9 8.60 0.60 26.63
N ILE A 10 9.62 -0.16 27.06
CA ILE A 10 10.93 0.33 27.46
C ILE A 10 12.01 -0.48 26.70
N PRO A 11 13.10 0.16 26.21
CA PRO A 11 14.19 -0.55 25.55
C PRO A 11 14.83 -1.60 26.46
N SER A 12 15.16 -2.79 25.92
CA SER A 12 15.76 -3.87 26.72
C SER A 12 17.23 -3.62 27.10
N GLY A 13 17.87 -2.65 26.47
CA GLY A 13 19.30 -2.34 26.63
C GLY A 13 20.23 -3.29 25.88
N LYS A 14 19.72 -4.26 25.11
CA LYS A 14 20.51 -5.21 24.32
C LYS A 14 21.32 -4.57 23.17
N HIS A 15 20.98 -3.34 22.79
CA HIS A 15 21.72 -2.54 21.82
C HIS A 15 23.03 -1.96 22.38
N LYS A 16 23.22 -1.92 23.71
CA LYS A 16 24.41 -1.30 24.31
C LYS A 16 25.69 -2.03 23.87
N GLY A 17 26.66 -1.26 23.38
CA GLY A 17 27.93 -1.79 22.87
C GLY A 17 27.83 -2.39 21.45
N LYS A 18 26.72 -2.20 20.75
CA LYS A 18 26.49 -2.66 19.38
C LYS A 18 26.17 -1.47 18.47
N HIS A 19 26.41 -1.65 17.18
CA HIS A 19 25.85 -0.80 16.14
C HIS A 19 24.32 -0.91 16.16
N HIS A 20 23.66 0.19 16.48
CA HIS A 20 22.23 0.22 16.80
C HIS A 20 21.45 0.94 15.71
N ILE A 21 20.54 0.22 15.06
CA ILE A 21 19.66 0.75 14.03
C ILE A 21 18.26 0.89 14.62
N ILE A 22 17.71 2.11 14.61
CA ILE A 22 16.36 2.39 15.07
C ILE A 22 15.46 2.49 13.85
N ILE A 23 14.36 1.73 13.82
CA ILE A 23 13.35 1.78 12.77
C ILE A 23 12.05 2.28 13.38
N VAL A 24 11.54 3.40 12.88
CA VAL A 24 10.27 3.99 13.32
C VAL A 24 9.15 3.53 12.40
N GLY A 25 8.24 2.72 12.93
CA GLY A 25 7.08 2.15 12.23
C GLY A 25 7.17 0.64 12.00
N ALA A 26 6.19 -0.11 12.53
CA ALA A 26 6.04 -1.55 12.28
C ALA A 26 4.97 -1.85 11.22
N GLY A 27 4.87 -0.98 10.21
CA GLY A 27 4.25 -1.30 8.92
C GLY A 27 5.14 -2.25 8.10
N ILE A 28 4.63 -2.72 6.96
CA ILE A 28 5.35 -3.72 6.17
C ILE A 28 6.74 -3.25 5.71
N VAL A 29 6.92 -1.94 5.47
CA VAL A 29 8.19 -1.38 5.00
C VAL A 29 9.25 -1.50 6.11
N GLY A 30 8.99 -0.94 7.29
CA GLY A 30 9.92 -1.03 8.42
C GLY A 30 10.19 -2.48 8.85
N VAL A 31 9.16 -3.33 8.83
CA VAL A 31 9.29 -4.77 9.09
C VAL A 31 10.16 -5.47 8.04
N SER A 32 10.00 -5.15 6.75
CA SER A 32 10.83 -5.72 5.69
C SER A 32 12.28 -5.26 5.80
N THR A 33 12.52 -3.98 6.13
CA THR A 33 13.86 -3.46 6.41
C THR A 33 14.54 -4.25 7.53
N ALA A 34 13.87 -4.43 8.67
CA ALA A 34 14.40 -5.21 9.79
C ALA A 34 14.69 -6.67 9.41
N TYR A 35 13.78 -7.30 8.65
CA TYR A 35 13.98 -8.65 8.15
C TYR A 35 15.22 -8.74 7.27
N TYR A 36 15.32 -7.94 6.21
CA TYR A 36 16.43 -8.01 5.28
C TYR A 36 17.77 -7.62 5.91
N LEU A 37 17.80 -6.66 6.85
CA LEU A 37 18.97 -6.38 7.69
C LEU A 37 19.48 -7.66 8.35
N THR A 38 18.61 -8.40 9.05
CA THR A 38 19.02 -9.62 9.75
C THR A 38 19.39 -10.80 8.85
N GLN A 39 19.02 -10.74 7.56
CA GLN A 39 19.41 -11.74 6.56
C GLN A 39 20.67 -11.35 5.78
N HIS A 40 21.16 -10.12 5.97
CA HIS A 40 22.29 -9.59 5.24
C HIS A 40 23.61 -10.19 5.72
N SER A 41 24.55 -10.44 4.81
CA SER A 41 25.81 -11.14 5.12
C SER A 41 26.73 -10.37 6.08
N LEU A 42 26.64 -9.03 6.07
CA LEU A 42 27.38 -8.15 6.97
C LEU A 42 26.72 -7.93 8.34
N PHE A 43 25.46 -8.37 8.50
CA PHE A 43 24.78 -8.23 9.78
C PHE A 43 25.23 -9.35 10.73
N ASP A 44 25.92 -8.97 11.81
CA ASP A 44 26.30 -9.87 12.89
C ASP A 44 25.51 -9.52 14.17
N PRO A 45 24.66 -10.41 14.70
CA PRO A 45 23.84 -10.15 15.88
C PRO A 45 24.66 -9.91 17.17
N ASN A 46 25.97 -10.19 17.19
CA ASN A 46 26.85 -9.85 18.29
C ASN A 46 27.28 -8.38 18.28
N THR A 47 27.37 -7.78 17.09
CA THR A 47 27.85 -6.41 16.89
C THR A 47 26.75 -5.47 16.41
N HIS A 48 25.60 -5.98 15.98
CA HIS A 48 24.45 -5.22 15.49
C HIS A 48 23.20 -5.50 16.32
N PHE A 49 22.33 -4.50 16.40
CA PHE A 49 21.01 -4.64 17.00
C PHE A 49 20.00 -3.70 16.35
N VAL A 50 18.76 -4.13 16.22
CA VAL A 50 17.67 -3.35 15.61
C VAL A 50 16.55 -3.16 16.64
N THR A 51 16.11 -1.92 16.81
CA THR A 51 14.90 -1.60 17.59
C THR A 51 13.84 -1.06 16.65
N ILE A 52 12.69 -1.73 16.57
CA ILE A 52 11.51 -1.22 15.88
C ILE A 52 10.61 -0.54 16.91
N ILE A 53 10.21 0.70 16.67
CA ILE A 53 9.27 1.44 17.51
C ILE A 53 7.96 1.63 16.75
N GLU A 54 6.85 1.17 17.32
CA GLU A 54 5.52 1.27 16.73
C GLU A 54 4.54 2.00 17.64
N SER A 55 3.81 2.96 17.08
CA SER A 55 2.93 3.85 17.85
C SER A 55 1.79 3.12 18.54
N LYS A 56 1.15 2.13 17.92
CA LYS A 56 -0.01 1.46 18.55
C LYS A 56 0.03 -0.05 18.39
N ARG A 57 0.06 -0.51 17.14
CA ARG A 57 -0.04 -1.94 16.82
C ARG A 57 0.67 -2.22 15.51
N VAL A 58 1.37 -3.36 15.47
CA VAL A 58 1.98 -3.86 14.24
C VAL A 58 0.94 -3.96 13.13
N ALA A 59 1.27 -3.43 11.96
CA ALA A 59 0.37 -3.32 10.81
C ALA A 59 -0.95 -2.58 11.10
N GLY A 60 -0.99 -1.63 12.04
CA GLY A 60 -2.20 -0.87 12.40
C GLY A 60 -2.68 0.12 11.32
N GLY A 61 -1.75 0.62 10.51
CA GLY A 61 -2.03 1.52 9.39
C GLY A 61 -2.43 0.79 8.10
N ALA A 62 -2.04 1.36 6.95
CA ALA A 62 -2.36 0.81 5.64
C ALA A 62 -1.91 -0.65 5.46
N SER A 63 -0.76 -1.05 6.04
CA SER A 63 -0.22 -2.41 5.85
C SER A 63 -1.15 -3.53 6.32
N GLY A 64 -1.94 -3.35 7.38
CA GLY A 64 -2.88 -4.37 7.84
C GLY A 64 -4.25 -4.30 7.17
N LYS A 65 -4.55 -3.17 6.54
CA LYS A 65 -5.87 -2.82 5.99
C LYS A 65 -5.93 -2.89 4.46
N ALA A 66 -4.79 -2.92 3.77
CA ALA A 66 -4.68 -2.99 2.31
C ALA A 66 -5.32 -4.26 1.72
N GLY A 67 -5.59 -4.24 0.42
CA GLY A 67 -6.13 -5.37 -0.32
C GLY A 67 -5.12 -6.50 -0.59
N GLY A 68 -3.86 -6.16 -0.80
CA GLY A 68 -2.74 -7.11 -0.92
C GLY A 68 -2.41 -7.59 -2.33
N LEU A 69 -2.88 -6.87 -3.36
CA LEU A 69 -2.49 -7.11 -4.75
C LEU A 69 -0.98 -6.89 -4.93
N LEU A 70 -0.36 -7.78 -5.71
CA LEU A 70 1.01 -7.68 -6.19
C LEU A 70 0.97 -7.71 -7.71
N ALA A 71 1.67 -6.79 -8.37
CA ALA A 71 1.65 -6.67 -9.82
C ALA A 71 3.01 -6.19 -10.35
N LEU A 72 3.46 -6.78 -11.47
CA LEU A 72 4.65 -6.31 -12.19
C LEU A 72 4.45 -4.93 -12.84
N TRP A 73 3.21 -4.55 -13.10
CA TRP A 73 2.85 -3.23 -13.62
C TRP A 73 2.58 -2.19 -12.53
N ALA A 74 2.82 -2.51 -11.25
CA ALA A 74 2.81 -1.53 -10.17
C ALA A 74 3.90 -0.45 -10.39
N PHE A 75 3.92 0.57 -9.54
CA PHE A 75 4.96 1.61 -9.56
C PHE A 75 5.69 1.71 -8.20
N PRO A 76 6.94 2.22 -8.17
CA PRO A 76 7.76 2.63 -9.31
C PRO A 76 8.53 1.43 -9.92
N GLN A 77 8.81 1.49 -11.22
CA GLN A 77 9.43 0.37 -11.96
C GLN A 77 10.87 0.05 -11.52
N GLN A 78 11.54 0.99 -10.85
CA GLN A 78 12.86 0.84 -10.25
C GLN A 78 12.95 -0.35 -9.29
N ILE A 79 11.88 -0.62 -8.52
CA ILE A 79 11.89 -1.65 -7.47
C ILE A 79 10.84 -2.75 -7.66
N VAL A 80 9.82 -2.52 -8.49
CA VAL A 80 8.69 -3.45 -8.66
C VAL A 80 9.13 -4.84 -9.16
N PRO A 81 9.97 -4.99 -10.20
CA PRO A 81 10.40 -6.31 -10.67
C PRO A 81 11.13 -7.10 -9.57
N LEU A 82 12.06 -6.45 -8.86
CA LEU A 82 12.77 -7.03 -7.73
C LEU A 82 11.77 -7.45 -6.63
N SER A 83 10.85 -6.57 -6.26
CA SER A 83 9.92 -6.81 -5.16
C SER A 83 8.98 -7.97 -5.44
N PHE A 84 8.49 -8.05 -6.68
CA PHE A 84 7.61 -9.14 -7.12
C PHE A 84 8.34 -10.49 -7.10
N GLN A 85 9.61 -10.54 -7.51
CA GLN A 85 10.47 -11.72 -7.37
C GLN A 85 10.66 -12.09 -5.89
N LEU A 86 11.00 -11.12 -5.03
CA LEU A 86 11.23 -11.36 -3.61
C LEU A 86 9.98 -11.90 -2.89
N HIS A 87 8.78 -11.45 -3.26
CA HIS A 87 7.53 -12.03 -2.76
C HIS A 87 7.42 -13.52 -3.07
N GLN A 88 7.77 -13.93 -4.29
CA GLN A 88 7.78 -15.34 -4.69
C GLN A 88 8.85 -16.14 -3.92
N GLU A 89 10.05 -15.58 -3.75
CA GLU A 89 11.14 -16.21 -2.98
C GLU A 89 10.77 -16.41 -1.51
N LEU A 90 10.20 -15.38 -0.86
CA LEU A 90 9.72 -15.46 0.52
C LEU A 90 8.64 -16.53 0.65
N SER A 91 7.70 -16.58 -0.29
CA SER A 91 6.64 -17.59 -0.31
C SER A 91 7.21 -18.99 -0.43
N ASN A 92 8.17 -19.21 -1.34
CA ASN A 92 8.84 -20.50 -1.50
C ASN A 92 9.63 -20.89 -0.24
N LYS A 93 10.33 -19.93 0.38
CA LYS A 93 11.17 -20.16 1.56
C LYS A 93 10.35 -20.54 2.80
N TYR A 94 9.18 -19.94 2.98
CA TYR A 94 8.42 -20.07 4.23
C TYR A 94 7.01 -20.64 4.07
N ASN A 95 6.66 -21.21 2.91
CA ASN A 95 5.32 -21.71 2.61
C ASN A 95 4.26 -20.59 2.71
N GLY A 96 4.47 -19.52 1.96
CA GLY A 96 3.65 -18.31 2.01
C GLY A 96 2.18 -18.53 1.66
N GLU A 97 1.87 -19.56 0.87
CA GLU A 97 0.49 -19.96 0.60
C GLU A 97 -0.27 -20.32 1.88
N LYS A 98 0.39 -21.00 2.82
CA LYS A 98 -0.19 -21.38 4.09
C LYS A 98 -0.13 -20.26 5.12
N GLU A 99 1.00 -19.57 5.19
CA GLU A 99 1.30 -18.64 6.28
C GLU A 99 0.63 -17.27 6.09
N TRP A 100 0.53 -16.77 4.85
CA TRP A 100 -0.07 -15.46 4.56
C TRP A 100 -0.89 -15.43 3.27
N ASP A 101 -1.43 -16.57 2.87
CA ASP A 101 -2.31 -16.72 1.72
C ASP A 101 -1.70 -16.24 0.39
N TYR A 102 -0.37 -16.32 0.24
CA TYR A 102 0.28 -16.02 -1.04
C TYR A 102 -0.32 -16.87 -2.15
N ARG A 103 -0.73 -16.24 -3.24
CA ARG A 103 -1.19 -16.95 -4.45
C ARG A 103 -1.00 -16.10 -5.70
N ARG A 104 -0.76 -16.77 -6.82
CA ARG A 104 -0.89 -16.18 -8.15
C ARG A 104 -2.38 -16.02 -8.47
N LEU A 105 -2.76 -14.95 -9.15
CA LEU A 105 -4.17 -14.71 -9.52
C LEU A 105 -4.29 -14.03 -10.89
N THR A 106 -5.52 -13.83 -11.35
CA THR A 106 -5.81 -13.04 -12.57
C THR A 106 -6.37 -11.68 -12.17
N THR A 107 -5.90 -10.63 -12.83
CA THR A 107 -6.37 -9.26 -12.61
C THR A 107 -7.05 -8.74 -13.87
N ILE A 108 -8.25 -8.16 -13.71
CA ILE A 108 -9.07 -7.64 -14.81
C ILE A 108 -9.63 -6.26 -14.48
N SER A 109 -9.92 -5.48 -15.51
CA SER A 109 -10.76 -4.28 -15.43
C SER A 109 -12.14 -4.60 -15.99
N LEU A 110 -13.20 -4.13 -15.31
CA LEU A 110 -14.59 -4.28 -15.74
C LEU A 110 -15.26 -2.93 -15.88
N GLU A 111 -15.94 -2.70 -16.99
CA GLU A 111 -16.85 -1.58 -17.18
C GLU A 111 -18.29 -2.08 -17.10
N GLY A 112 -19.14 -1.41 -16.32
CA GLY A 112 -20.51 -1.88 -16.12
C GLY A 112 -21.50 -0.77 -15.80
N ASN A 113 -22.78 -1.05 -16.01
CA ASN A 113 -23.86 -0.09 -15.78
C ASN A 113 -24.89 -0.63 -14.79
N ILE A 114 -24.90 -0.05 -13.59
CA ILE A 114 -25.75 -0.51 -12.50
C ILE A 114 -26.98 0.37 -12.27
N ILE A 115 -27.21 1.43 -13.07
CA ILE A 115 -28.35 2.37 -12.91
C ILE A 115 -29.69 1.63 -12.75
N LYS A 116 -29.97 0.63 -13.61
CA LYS A 116 -31.23 -0.13 -13.59
C LYS A 116 -31.40 -0.95 -12.31
N TYR A 117 -30.30 -1.35 -11.66
CA TYR A 117 -30.29 -2.16 -10.45
C TYR A 117 -30.33 -1.32 -9.18
N LEU A 118 -29.96 -0.03 -9.26
CA LEU A 118 -30.12 0.94 -8.19
C LEU A 118 -31.58 1.40 -8.06
N LYS A 119 -32.25 1.68 -9.19
CA LYS A 119 -33.67 2.11 -9.20
C LYS A 119 -34.62 1.08 -8.59
N ARG A 120 -34.37 -0.20 -8.85
CA ARG A 120 -35.19 -1.31 -8.29
C ARG A 120 -35.19 -1.37 -6.76
N ASP A 121 -34.14 -0.87 -6.09
CA ASP A 121 -34.13 -0.83 -4.62
C ASP A 121 -35.00 0.31 -4.09
N HIS A 122 -35.02 1.46 -4.76
CA HIS A 122 -35.88 2.58 -4.40
C HIS A 122 -37.37 2.24 -4.59
N ASP A 123 -37.72 1.57 -5.69
CA ASP A 123 -39.10 1.16 -5.94
C ASP A 123 -39.56 0.09 -4.94
N TYR A 124 -38.65 -0.80 -4.49
CA TYR A 124 -38.95 -1.84 -3.51
C TYR A 124 -39.17 -1.26 -2.09
N HIS A 125 -38.37 -0.27 -1.66
CA HIS A 125 -38.55 0.38 -0.37
C HIS A 125 -39.75 1.33 -0.29
N ASN A 126 -40.20 1.88 -1.42
CA ASN A 126 -41.45 2.66 -1.46
C ASN A 126 -42.71 1.80 -1.53
N SER A 127 -42.60 0.49 -1.84
CA SER A 127 -43.77 -0.41 -1.94
C SER A 127 -44.18 -1.09 -0.62
N ASP A 128 -43.37 -0.98 0.43
CA ASP A 128 -43.69 -1.53 1.77
C ASP A 128 -44.31 -0.49 2.74
N ASP A 129 -44.39 0.79 2.34
CA ASP A 129 -45.03 1.88 3.10
C ASP A 129 -45.97 2.69 2.17
N SER A 130 -47.13 2.12 1.82
CA SER A 130 -48.42 2.84 1.59
C SER A 130 -49.42 1.97 0.82
N ASN A 131 -50.30 1.30 1.57
CA ASN A 131 -51.71 1.26 1.19
C ASN A 131 -52.32 2.57 1.68
N ASP A 132 -52.40 3.59 0.83
CA ASP A 132 -53.51 4.54 0.88
C ASP A 132 -53.61 5.27 -0.46
N ASP A 133 -54.81 5.26 -1.03
CA ASP A 133 -55.19 5.91 -2.28
C ASP A 133 -55.06 7.45 -2.17
N ASN A 134 -54.50 8.10 -3.21
CA ASN A 134 -55.17 9.12 -4.03
C ASN A 134 -54.18 10.04 -4.79
N ASP A 135 -54.44 10.16 -6.09
CA ASP A 135 -54.35 11.30 -7.02
C ASP A 135 -53.20 12.33 -7.02
N ASP A 136 -52.75 12.52 -8.27
CA ASP A 136 -52.31 13.74 -8.97
C ASP A 136 -50.99 14.46 -8.63
N ASN A 137 -50.18 14.56 -9.69
CA ASN A 137 -49.23 15.61 -10.10
C ASN A 137 -48.60 16.49 -9.00
N ASP A 138 -47.27 16.41 -8.84
CA ASP A 138 -46.40 17.48 -9.35
C ASP A 138 -44.91 17.13 -9.19
N ASP A 139 -44.15 17.76 -10.07
CA ASP A 139 -42.70 17.77 -10.24
C ASP A 139 -42.02 18.35 -8.98
N ASP A 140 -41.23 17.55 -8.25
CA ASP A 140 -40.17 18.07 -7.37
C ASP A 140 -39.21 16.96 -6.92
N THR A 141 -38.17 16.70 -7.72
CA THR A 141 -37.02 15.92 -7.25
C THR A 141 -36.16 16.81 -6.34
N SER A 142 -36.35 16.67 -5.03
CA SER A 142 -35.44 17.23 -4.03
C SER A 142 -34.03 16.67 -4.22
N ASP A 143 -33.15 17.58 -4.62
CA ASP A 143 -31.75 17.38 -4.93
C ASP A 143 -30.96 17.21 -3.61
N LEU A 144 -30.59 15.96 -3.26
CA LEU A 144 -29.50 15.70 -2.32
C LEU A 144 -28.18 16.02 -3.02
N SER A 145 -27.94 17.32 -3.20
CA SER A 145 -26.70 17.91 -3.67
C SER A 145 -25.65 17.84 -2.55
N LEU A 146 -24.94 16.72 -2.49
CA LEU A 146 -23.62 16.70 -1.87
C LEU A 146 -22.61 17.08 -2.95
N ASN A 147 -22.00 18.26 -2.80
CA ASN A 147 -20.86 18.71 -3.59
C ASN A 147 -19.69 17.75 -3.37
N ILE A 148 -19.56 16.77 -4.25
CA ILE A 148 -18.38 15.91 -4.37
C ILE A 148 -17.57 16.48 -5.54
N ILE A 149 -16.51 17.20 -5.21
CA ILE A 149 -15.51 17.64 -6.17
C ILE A 149 -14.72 16.41 -6.56
N ALA A 150 -14.76 16.04 -7.84
CA ALA A 150 -13.85 15.06 -8.42
C ALA A 150 -12.42 15.60 -8.30
N ALA A 151 -11.58 14.91 -7.54
CA ALA A 151 -10.14 15.09 -7.64
C ALA A 151 -9.67 14.25 -8.83
N ASP A 152 -9.06 14.89 -9.83
CA ASP A 152 -8.39 14.22 -10.94
C ASP A 152 -7.34 13.27 -10.36
N THR A 153 -7.66 11.98 -10.27
CA THR A 153 -6.65 10.93 -10.13
C THR A 153 -6.13 10.62 -11.52
N ASP A 154 -4.85 10.88 -11.71
CA ASP A 154 -4.11 10.77 -12.95
C ASP A 154 -4.07 9.30 -13.43
N SER A 155 -5.14 8.86 -14.11
CA SER A 155 -5.17 7.65 -14.92
C SER A 155 -4.55 7.97 -16.27
N SER A 156 -3.23 8.16 -16.32
CA SER A 156 -2.52 8.32 -17.58
C SER A 156 -2.36 6.97 -18.28
N SER A 157 -3.45 6.50 -18.90
CA SER A 157 -3.38 5.58 -20.02
C SER A 157 -2.86 6.35 -21.24
N THR A 158 -1.54 6.41 -21.43
CA THR A 158 -0.97 6.98 -22.67
C THR A 158 -1.33 6.11 -23.86
N ASN A 159 -2.28 6.60 -24.65
CA ASN A 159 -2.68 6.06 -25.93
C ASN A 159 -1.69 6.56 -27.00
N SER A 160 -0.73 5.72 -27.40
CA SER A 160 0.23 6.02 -28.47
C SER A 160 -0.48 6.01 -29.82
N ASN A 161 -0.99 7.16 -30.25
CA ASN A 161 -1.45 7.36 -31.62
C ASN A 161 -0.29 7.76 -32.54
N ASN A 162 -0.10 6.94 -33.57
CA ASN A 162 0.77 7.15 -34.72
C ASN A 162 0.63 8.56 -35.31
N ILE A 163 1.72 9.33 -35.28
CA ILE A 163 1.90 10.49 -36.16
C ILE A 163 2.96 10.14 -37.20
N ASN A 164 2.49 9.88 -38.42
CA ASN A 164 3.29 9.93 -39.63
C ASN A 164 3.88 11.33 -39.79
N ASN A 165 5.20 11.45 -39.69
CA ASN A 165 5.92 12.60 -40.23
C ASN A 165 6.92 12.14 -41.28
N ASN A 166 6.53 12.37 -42.54
CA ASN A 166 7.47 12.54 -43.64
C ASN A 166 8.39 13.72 -43.33
N ASN A 167 9.71 13.51 -43.29
CA ASN A 167 10.66 14.46 -43.86
C ASN A 167 12.04 13.83 -44.12
N ASN A 168 12.34 13.77 -45.41
CA ASN A 168 13.61 13.72 -46.13
C ASN A 168 14.94 13.78 -45.36
N ASN A 169 15.80 12.80 -45.68
CA ASN A 169 17.22 12.87 -46.05
C ASN A 169 18.11 13.92 -45.38
N ASN A 170 19.11 13.44 -44.63
CA ASN A 170 20.50 13.61 -45.05
C ASN A 170 21.45 12.59 -44.38
N ASN A 171 22.29 12.01 -45.23
CA ASN A 171 23.39 11.10 -44.89
C ASN A 171 24.42 11.77 -43.97
N ASN A 172 24.98 11.00 -43.04
CA ASN A 172 26.44 10.90 -42.90
C ASN A 172 26.83 9.63 -42.14
N ASN A 173 27.63 8.81 -42.83
CA ASN A 173 28.34 7.65 -42.29
C ASN A 173 29.37 8.08 -41.25
N ASN A 174 29.51 7.32 -40.17
CA ASN A 174 30.83 6.94 -39.65
C ASN A 174 30.73 5.65 -38.85
N ASN A 175 31.45 4.63 -39.33
CA ASN A 175 31.69 3.36 -38.68
C ASN A 175 32.60 3.55 -37.46
N ASN A 176 32.31 2.84 -36.38
CA ASN A 176 33.34 2.25 -35.53
C ASN A 176 32.80 0.99 -34.85
N ASN A 177 33.44 -0.13 -35.18
CA ASN A 177 33.24 -1.44 -34.56
C ASN A 177 33.79 -1.42 -33.13
N ASN A 178 33.07 -2.00 -32.17
CA ASN A 178 33.65 -2.80 -31.10
C ASN A 178 32.63 -3.80 -30.55
N ASN A 179 33.09 -5.04 -30.41
CA ASN A 179 32.29 -6.23 -30.15
C ASN A 179 31.82 -6.35 -28.69
N ASN A 180 30.50 -6.48 -28.56
CA ASN A 180 29.68 -7.34 -27.69
C ASN A 180 30.33 -8.15 -26.56
N ASN A 181 29.70 -8.02 -25.37
CA ASN A 181 29.17 -9.15 -24.60
C ASN A 181 27.87 -8.71 -23.89
N ASN A 182 26.77 -8.65 -24.63
CA ASN A 182 25.43 -8.39 -24.09
C ASN A 182 24.62 -9.69 -24.01
N ILE A 183 24.11 -9.94 -22.81
CA ILE A 183 23.10 -10.94 -22.47
C ILE A 183 21.81 -10.59 -23.24
N PRO A 184 21.12 -11.56 -23.87
CA PRO A 184 20.00 -11.25 -24.75
C PRO A 184 18.82 -10.71 -23.93
N ILE A 185 18.52 -9.43 -24.13
CA ILE A 185 17.22 -8.84 -23.86
C ILE A 185 16.27 -9.51 -24.84
N ASN A 186 15.61 -10.58 -24.41
CA ASN A 186 14.43 -11.07 -25.11
C ASN A 186 13.37 -9.99 -24.96
N SER A 187 13.17 -9.21 -26.02
CA SER A 187 11.93 -8.49 -26.25
C SER A 187 10.81 -9.53 -26.17
N ILE A 188 10.12 -9.56 -25.04
CA ILE A 188 8.88 -10.31 -24.88
C ILE A 188 7.91 -9.63 -25.85
N GLU A 189 7.74 -10.25 -27.02
CA GLU A 189 6.59 -9.97 -27.86
C GLU A 189 5.35 -10.18 -27.00
N ASN A 190 4.67 -9.09 -26.68
CA ASN A 190 3.30 -9.14 -26.20
C ASN A 190 2.49 -9.85 -27.27
N LYS A 191 2.26 -11.16 -27.09
CA LYS A 191 1.18 -11.85 -27.77
C LYS A 191 -0.13 -11.26 -27.25
N SER A 192 -0.53 -10.16 -27.85
CA SER A 192 -1.90 -9.66 -27.82
C SER A 192 -2.79 -10.59 -28.64
N ASP A 193 -2.89 -11.85 -28.23
CA ASP A 193 -3.97 -12.75 -28.64
C ASP A 193 -5.12 -12.57 -27.64
N ALA A 194 -5.59 -11.33 -27.48
CA ALA A 194 -6.86 -11.04 -26.84
C ALA A 194 -7.92 -11.01 -27.94
N GLN A 195 -8.44 -12.20 -28.26
CA GLN A 195 -9.75 -12.28 -28.90
C GLN A 195 -10.73 -11.52 -28.01
N SER A 196 -11.31 -10.43 -28.52
CA SER A 196 -12.33 -9.63 -27.82
C SER A 196 -13.59 -10.47 -27.61
N SER A 197 -13.56 -11.29 -26.55
CA SER A 197 -14.69 -12.05 -26.07
C SER A 197 -15.59 -11.08 -25.30
N SER A 198 -16.80 -10.84 -25.81
CA SER A 198 -17.84 -10.10 -25.07
C SER A 198 -18.27 -10.80 -23.78
N HIS A 199 -17.82 -12.03 -23.56
CA HIS A 199 -18.09 -12.82 -22.37
C HIS A 199 -16.89 -12.79 -21.43
N LEU A 200 -17.18 -12.64 -20.13
CA LEU A 200 -16.22 -12.72 -19.04
C LEU A 200 -15.51 -14.08 -19.05
N PRO A 201 -14.30 -14.17 -18.45
CA PRO A 201 -13.60 -15.44 -18.28
C PRO A 201 -14.49 -16.50 -17.64
N THR A 202 -14.51 -17.72 -18.21
CA THR A 202 -15.42 -18.79 -17.79
C THR A 202 -15.22 -19.25 -16.35
N ASN A 203 -14.02 -19.06 -15.79
CA ASN A 203 -13.68 -19.34 -14.40
C ASN A 203 -13.96 -18.17 -13.44
N LEU A 204 -14.43 -17.00 -13.92
CA LEU A 204 -14.92 -15.92 -13.07
C LEU A 204 -16.34 -16.24 -12.60
N ASN A 205 -16.47 -16.81 -11.40
CA ASN A 205 -17.72 -17.45 -10.96
C ASN A 205 -18.66 -16.57 -10.13
N TRP A 206 -18.31 -15.30 -9.90
CA TRP A 206 -18.96 -14.47 -8.89
C TRP A 206 -19.35 -13.08 -9.37
N ILE A 207 -19.30 -12.80 -10.68
CA ILE A 207 -19.73 -11.54 -11.30
C ILE A 207 -20.85 -11.80 -12.31
N LYS A 208 -21.89 -10.94 -12.31
CA LYS A 208 -23.02 -11.01 -13.24
C LYS A 208 -22.62 -10.50 -14.63
N GLN A 209 -22.48 -11.42 -15.58
CA GLN A 209 -22.17 -11.12 -16.99
C GLN A 209 -23.07 -10.04 -17.61
N ASN A 210 -24.37 -10.05 -17.31
CA ASN A 210 -25.35 -9.17 -17.95
C ASN A 210 -25.29 -7.71 -17.46
N ILE A 211 -24.42 -7.39 -16.50
CA ILE A 211 -24.16 -6.02 -16.04
C ILE A 211 -22.93 -5.43 -16.74
N ILE A 212 -22.00 -6.28 -17.16
CA ILE A 212 -20.72 -5.88 -17.71
C ILE A 212 -20.89 -5.51 -19.18
N GLU A 213 -20.48 -4.30 -19.52
CA GLU A 213 -20.52 -3.75 -20.88
C GLU A 213 -19.19 -4.04 -21.61
N ASP A 214 -18.06 -3.93 -20.91
CA ASP A 214 -16.73 -4.28 -21.42
C ASP A 214 -15.81 -4.82 -20.31
N TRP A 215 -14.74 -5.52 -20.71
CA TRP A 215 -13.68 -5.94 -19.79
C TRP A 215 -12.33 -6.10 -20.49
N SER A 216 -11.26 -5.92 -19.72
CA SER A 216 -9.89 -6.14 -20.18
C SER A 216 -9.05 -6.89 -19.15
N SER A 217 -8.03 -7.62 -19.63
CA SER A 217 -7.04 -8.26 -18.77
C SER A 217 -5.97 -7.24 -18.38
N LEU A 218 -5.72 -7.10 -17.08
CA LEU A 218 -4.62 -6.29 -16.54
C LEU A 218 -3.40 -7.14 -16.19
N GLY A 219 -3.58 -8.44 -16.00
CA GLY A 219 -2.48 -9.36 -15.74
C GLY A 219 -2.92 -10.77 -15.38
N GLY A 220 -2.04 -11.73 -15.61
CA GLY A 220 -2.29 -13.14 -15.35
C GLY A 220 -1.51 -13.66 -14.14
N THR A 221 -1.55 -14.98 -13.97
CA THR A 221 -0.77 -15.69 -12.95
C THR A 221 0.74 -15.65 -13.21
N ASP A 222 1.20 -15.01 -14.28
CA ASP A 222 2.60 -14.77 -14.65
C ASP A 222 3.08 -13.36 -14.25
N SER A 223 2.15 -12.41 -14.09
CA SER A 223 2.42 -10.99 -13.82
C SER A 223 1.73 -10.42 -12.59
N THR A 224 0.81 -11.17 -11.97
CA THR A 224 0.08 -10.75 -10.77
C THR A 224 -0.01 -11.85 -9.71
N ALA A 225 -0.05 -11.43 -8.45
CA ALA A 225 -0.17 -12.27 -7.27
C ALA A 225 -0.88 -11.51 -6.16
N GLN A 226 -1.08 -12.15 -5.02
CA GLN A 226 -1.72 -11.53 -3.87
C GLN A 226 -1.24 -12.17 -2.57
N VAL A 227 -1.24 -11.38 -1.51
CA VAL A 227 -1.01 -11.82 -0.13
C VAL A 227 -2.12 -11.31 0.78
N HIS A 228 -2.33 -11.95 1.92
CA HIS A 228 -3.04 -11.33 3.03
C HIS A 228 -2.09 -10.38 3.78
N PRO A 229 -2.29 -9.04 3.71
CA PRO A 229 -1.27 -8.08 4.16
C PRO A 229 -0.94 -8.17 5.65
N TYR A 230 -1.96 -8.22 6.51
CA TYR A 230 -1.76 -8.37 7.96
C TYR A 230 -0.98 -9.63 8.34
N LYS A 231 -1.30 -10.79 7.74
CA LYS A 231 -0.59 -12.05 7.98
C LYS A 231 0.86 -11.95 7.51
N PHE A 232 1.09 -11.41 6.31
CA PHE A 232 2.43 -11.21 5.74
C PHE A 232 3.29 -10.32 6.63
N THR A 233 2.81 -9.14 7.03
CA THR A 233 3.56 -8.23 7.91
C THR A 233 3.90 -8.87 9.25
N ASN A 234 2.94 -9.52 9.91
CA ASN A 234 3.20 -10.18 11.19
C ASN A 234 4.19 -11.34 11.05
N PHE A 235 4.11 -12.12 9.95
CA PHE A 235 5.01 -13.23 9.72
C PHE A 235 6.45 -12.77 9.50
N ILE A 236 6.66 -11.75 8.66
CA ILE A 236 8.00 -11.21 8.40
C ILE A 236 8.60 -10.61 9.67
N LEU A 237 7.81 -9.88 10.47
CA LEU A 237 8.26 -9.36 11.76
C LEU A 237 8.67 -10.48 12.71
N LYS A 238 7.85 -11.55 12.80
CA LYS A 238 8.19 -12.73 13.60
C LYS A 238 9.54 -13.31 13.18
N LYS A 239 9.80 -13.42 11.88
CA LYS A 239 11.09 -13.93 11.37
C LYS A 239 12.27 -13.04 11.71
N ALA A 240 12.09 -11.71 11.66
CA ALA A 240 13.11 -10.76 12.10
C ALA A 240 13.41 -10.90 13.61
N ILE A 241 12.38 -10.99 14.46
CA ILE A 241 12.52 -11.14 15.92
C ILE A 241 13.14 -12.50 16.32
N GLU A 242 12.83 -13.58 15.61
CA GLU A 242 13.37 -14.93 15.88
C GLU A 242 14.90 -14.99 15.81
N THR A 243 15.56 -14.03 15.17
CA THR A 243 17.03 -13.91 15.15
C THR A 243 17.63 -13.51 16.50
N GLY A 244 16.82 -12.96 17.42
CA GLY A 244 17.26 -12.46 18.71
C GLY A 244 17.96 -11.08 18.68
N ALA A 245 18.15 -10.50 17.48
CA ALA A 245 18.81 -9.21 17.27
C ALA A 245 17.83 -8.06 16.98
N VAL A 246 16.53 -8.33 17.02
CA VAL A 246 15.48 -7.33 16.82
C VAL A 246 14.56 -7.29 18.03
N GLU A 247 14.24 -6.10 18.52
CA GLU A 247 13.18 -5.88 19.50
C GLU A 247 12.07 -4.98 18.95
N LEU A 248 10.87 -5.14 19.50
CA LEU A 248 9.70 -4.31 19.20
C LEU A 248 9.28 -3.53 20.45
N LEU A 249 9.25 -2.21 20.32
CA LEU A 249 8.72 -1.30 21.33
C LEU A 249 7.39 -0.72 20.87
N ILE A 250 6.41 -0.67 21.78
CA ILE A 250 5.16 0.06 21.57
C ILE A 250 5.27 1.43 22.22
N GLY A 251 5.46 2.43 21.38
CA GLY A 251 5.66 3.82 21.74
C GLY A 251 5.52 4.73 20.52
N LYS A 252 5.04 5.95 20.74
CA LYS A 252 4.93 6.98 19.71
C LYS A 252 6.19 7.83 19.72
N VAL A 253 6.94 7.79 18.62
CA VAL A 253 8.05 8.72 18.37
C VAL A 253 7.45 10.09 18.06
N ASP A 254 7.92 11.11 18.77
CA ASP A 254 7.52 12.49 18.58
C ASP A 254 8.60 13.27 17.82
N GLU A 255 9.89 12.98 18.08
CA GLU A 255 11.02 13.78 17.60
C GLU A 255 12.24 12.92 17.25
N ILE A 256 13.04 13.39 16.29
CA ILE A 256 14.41 12.92 16.05
C ILE A 256 15.34 13.71 16.97
N LEU A 257 16.34 13.03 17.53
CA LEU A 257 17.40 13.65 18.29
C LEU A 257 18.62 13.88 17.38
N PHE A 258 19.23 15.05 17.51
CA PHE A 258 20.39 15.46 16.73
C PHE A 258 21.58 15.76 17.66
N SER A 259 22.76 15.37 17.21
CA SER A 259 24.02 15.74 17.84
C SER A 259 24.24 17.26 17.75
N ILE A 260 24.42 17.92 18.89
CA ILE A 260 24.69 19.37 18.93
C ILE A 260 26.03 19.73 18.27
N GLU A 261 26.99 18.79 18.26
CA GLU A 261 28.33 19.03 17.70
C GLU A 261 28.37 18.83 16.19
N THR A 262 27.71 17.78 15.69
CA THR A 262 27.82 17.35 14.28
C THR A 262 26.58 17.63 13.44
N GLY A 263 25.42 17.86 14.07
CA GLY A 263 24.13 18.01 13.39
C GLY A 263 23.55 16.69 12.85
N GLU A 264 24.21 15.57 13.08
CA GLU A 264 23.79 14.24 12.63
C GLU A 264 22.64 13.71 13.50
N ALA A 265 21.76 12.90 12.93
CA ALA A 265 20.74 12.21 13.71
C ALA A 265 21.40 11.12 14.58
N ASP A 266 21.15 11.15 15.89
CA ASP A 266 21.76 10.23 16.86
C ASP A 266 20.75 9.51 17.76
N GLY A 267 19.46 9.76 17.56
CA GLY A 267 18.42 9.05 18.30
C GLY A 267 17.00 9.50 17.98
N VAL A 268 16.07 9.03 18.80
CA VAL A 268 14.66 9.44 18.77
C VAL A 268 14.13 9.64 20.19
N SER A 269 13.15 10.53 20.33
CA SER A 269 12.37 10.73 21.55
C SER A 269 10.98 10.10 21.36
N PHE A 270 10.57 9.22 22.28
CA PHE A 270 9.28 8.54 22.16
C PHE A 270 8.54 8.39 23.49
N LYS A 271 7.20 8.33 23.44
CA LYS A 271 6.35 8.08 24.60
C LYS A 271 5.71 6.70 24.53
N PRO A 272 5.79 5.87 25.59
CA PRO A 272 5.02 4.64 25.67
C PRO A 272 3.52 4.87 25.40
N SER A 273 2.92 3.98 24.62
CA SER A 273 1.56 4.18 24.08
C SER A 273 0.64 2.97 24.26
N SER A 274 1.16 1.88 24.85
CA SER A 274 0.38 0.70 25.22
C SER A 274 -0.51 1.01 26.43
N ALA A 275 -1.72 0.46 26.46
CA ALA A 275 -2.59 0.51 27.64
C ALA A 275 -1.97 -0.20 28.87
N GLN A 276 -1.00 -1.08 28.65
CA GLN A 276 -0.24 -1.80 29.68
C GLN A 276 1.17 -1.23 29.87
N ALA A 277 1.47 -0.06 29.31
CA ALA A 277 2.79 0.54 29.40
C ALA A 277 3.19 0.81 30.84
N GLU A 278 4.41 0.39 31.20
CA GLU A 278 5.11 0.95 32.34
C GLU A 278 5.61 2.33 31.93
N PHE A 279 5.04 3.37 32.52
CA PHE A 279 5.50 4.74 32.35
C PHE A 279 6.72 4.99 33.26
N ASN A 280 7.69 5.75 32.76
CA ASN A 280 8.70 6.32 33.65
C ASN A 280 8.01 7.21 34.70
N GLN A 281 8.63 7.36 35.88
CA GLN A 281 8.04 7.98 37.07
C GLN A 281 7.41 9.38 36.82
N ASP A 282 7.85 10.08 35.77
CA ASP A 282 7.44 11.46 35.44
C ASP A 282 6.64 11.60 34.12
N ASN A 283 6.25 10.49 33.48
CA ASN A 283 5.56 10.46 32.17
C ASN A 283 6.31 11.22 31.05
N GLN A 284 7.63 11.37 31.21
CA GLN A 284 8.50 12.06 30.26
C GLN A 284 8.81 11.18 29.04
N PRO A 285 9.08 11.79 27.87
CA PRO A 285 9.58 11.07 26.71
C PRO A 285 10.85 10.27 27.05
N ILE A 286 11.00 9.10 26.43
CA ILE A 286 12.19 8.25 26.49
C ILE A 286 13.08 8.60 25.30
N SER A 287 14.29 9.07 25.57
CA SER A 287 15.34 9.20 24.56
C SER A 287 16.00 7.85 24.30
N LEU A 288 16.00 7.41 23.04
CA LEU A 288 16.71 6.21 22.58
C LEU A 288 17.74 6.63 21.53
N TYR A 289 19.02 6.51 21.89
CA TYR A 289 20.13 6.81 21.00
C TYR A 289 20.49 5.61 20.10
N GLY A 290 20.89 5.89 18.87
CA GLY A 290 21.22 4.92 17.83
C GLY A 290 22.24 5.50 16.86
N HIS A 291 22.84 4.63 16.06
CA HIS A 291 23.82 5.03 15.05
C HIS A 291 23.14 5.39 13.73
N GLN A 292 21.97 4.80 13.45
CA GLN A 292 21.18 5.05 12.25
C GLN A 292 19.69 5.04 12.59
N ILE A 293 18.94 5.98 12.02
CA ILE A 293 17.51 6.18 12.25
C ILE A 293 16.80 6.02 10.91
N VAL A 294 15.85 5.09 10.83
CA VAL A 294 15.05 4.82 9.63
C VAL A 294 13.59 5.19 9.90
N LEU A 295 13.07 6.17 9.16
CA LEU A 295 11.66 6.52 9.20
C LEU A 295 10.86 5.71 8.18
N ALA A 296 10.01 4.82 8.67
CA ALA A 296 9.06 4.02 7.89
C ALA A 296 7.62 4.23 8.40
N VAL A 297 7.27 5.49 8.67
CA VAL A 297 6.04 5.90 9.39
C VAL A 297 4.82 6.14 8.50
N GLY A 298 4.91 5.82 7.21
CA GLY A 298 3.79 5.95 6.28
C GLY A 298 3.24 7.38 6.22
N PRO A 299 1.92 7.60 6.27
CA PRO A 299 1.33 8.93 6.09
C PRO A 299 1.57 9.86 7.28
N TRP A 300 2.16 9.36 8.38
CA TRP A 300 2.61 10.18 9.52
C TRP A 300 3.99 10.79 9.30
N THR A 301 4.64 10.59 8.14
CA THR A 301 5.99 11.14 7.87
C THR A 301 6.05 12.64 8.10
N SER A 302 5.10 13.41 7.59
CA SER A 302 5.06 14.87 7.74
C SER A 302 4.81 15.36 9.18
N LYS A 303 4.38 14.48 10.11
CA LYS A 303 4.30 14.83 11.53
C LYS A 303 5.66 14.78 12.24
N ILE A 304 6.63 14.05 11.68
CA ILE A 304 8.00 13.96 12.21
C ILE A 304 8.96 14.84 11.39
N LEU A 305 8.75 14.91 10.07
CA LEU A 305 9.50 15.75 9.14
C LEU A 305 8.53 16.70 8.43
N PRO A 306 8.24 17.89 9.00
CA PRO A 306 7.20 18.80 8.50
C PRO A 306 7.32 19.19 7.02
N ASP A 307 8.55 19.37 6.53
CA ASP A 307 8.80 19.77 5.13
C ASP A 307 8.82 18.58 4.16
N CYS A 308 8.69 17.34 4.65
CA CYS A 308 8.62 16.17 3.80
C CYS A 308 7.29 16.16 3.02
N PRO A 309 7.30 16.10 1.68
CA PRO A 309 6.10 16.21 0.84
C PRO A 309 5.32 14.89 0.81
N ILE A 310 5.19 14.21 1.95
CA ILE A 310 4.38 13.00 2.09
C ILE A 310 3.14 13.35 2.92
N SER A 311 1.98 13.29 2.28
CA SER A 311 0.68 13.45 2.91
C SER A 311 -0.06 12.12 3.03
N GLY A 312 -1.27 12.20 3.55
CA GLY A 312 -2.17 11.06 3.68
C GLY A 312 -3.41 11.21 2.82
N LEU A 313 -3.70 10.17 2.03
CA LEU A 313 -5.00 9.99 1.37
C LEU A 313 -5.82 8.95 2.12
N ARG A 314 -6.96 9.33 2.70
CA ARG A 314 -7.81 8.38 3.45
C ARG A 314 -8.65 7.55 2.49
N ALA A 315 -8.50 6.24 2.53
CA ALA A 315 -9.30 5.30 1.76
C ALA A 315 -10.13 4.41 2.69
N HIS A 316 -11.38 4.16 2.29
CA HIS A 316 -12.30 3.27 3.00
C HIS A 316 -12.29 1.89 2.36
N SER A 317 -12.43 0.86 3.19
CA SER A 317 -12.56 -0.51 2.72
C SER A 317 -13.47 -1.34 3.61
N ILE A 318 -13.96 -2.42 3.02
CA ILE A 318 -14.72 -3.46 3.70
C ILE A 318 -14.14 -4.82 3.36
N THR A 319 -14.41 -5.81 4.20
CA THR A 319 -14.26 -7.21 3.81
C THR A 319 -15.59 -7.92 3.92
N ILE A 320 -15.90 -8.77 2.95
CA ILE A 320 -17.19 -9.45 2.81
C ILE A 320 -16.92 -10.95 2.80
N ALA A 321 -17.55 -11.69 3.72
CA ALA A 321 -17.69 -13.14 3.60
C ALA A 321 -18.75 -13.44 2.53
N PRO A 322 -18.40 -14.16 1.43
CA PRO A 322 -19.39 -14.57 0.44
C PRO A 322 -20.47 -15.47 1.06
N ASN A 323 -21.73 -15.31 0.62
CA ASN A 323 -22.86 -16.08 1.16
C ASN A 323 -22.78 -17.59 0.89
N SER A 324 -22.13 -17.99 -0.21
CA SER A 324 -22.04 -19.39 -0.59
C SER A 324 -20.76 -19.65 -1.40
N GLY A 325 -20.04 -20.71 -1.02
CA GLY A 325 -18.86 -21.20 -1.73
C GLY A 325 -17.66 -20.24 -1.69
N MET A 326 -16.59 -20.64 -2.38
CA MET A 326 -15.42 -19.80 -2.61
C MET A 326 -15.57 -19.04 -3.92
N VAL A 327 -15.14 -17.79 -3.93
CA VAL A 327 -15.01 -16.99 -5.16
C VAL A 327 -13.70 -17.32 -5.86
N SER A 328 -13.69 -17.31 -7.19
CA SER A 328 -12.44 -17.52 -7.93
C SER A 328 -11.43 -16.38 -7.68
N PRO A 329 -10.10 -16.68 -7.67
CA PRO A 329 -9.07 -15.74 -7.24
C PRO A 329 -8.85 -14.68 -8.32
N TYR A 330 -9.64 -13.61 -8.24
CA TYR A 330 -9.52 -12.44 -9.10
C TYR A 330 -9.26 -11.19 -8.26
N ALA A 331 -8.40 -10.32 -8.79
CA ALA A 331 -8.41 -8.90 -8.46
C ALA A 331 -9.16 -8.17 -9.58
N ILE A 332 -10.14 -7.37 -9.21
CA ILE A 332 -11.07 -6.75 -10.14
C ILE A 332 -11.05 -5.25 -9.89
N PHE A 333 -10.63 -4.50 -10.90
CA PHE A 333 -10.83 -3.07 -10.99
C PHE A 333 -12.17 -2.85 -11.71
N THR A 334 -12.93 -1.86 -11.28
CA THR A 334 -14.21 -1.55 -11.94
C THR A 334 -14.32 -0.08 -12.26
N GLU A 335 -15.09 0.22 -13.29
CA GLU A 335 -15.67 1.52 -13.53
C GLU A 335 -17.18 1.33 -13.75
N LEU A 336 -17.97 1.80 -12.80
CA LEU A 336 -19.41 1.52 -12.73
C LEU A 336 -20.22 2.78 -12.93
N LYS A 337 -21.04 2.79 -13.97
CA LYS A 337 -22.00 3.85 -14.20
C LYS A 337 -23.18 3.75 -13.22
N ILE A 338 -23.35 4.78 -12.40
CA ILE A 338 -24.42 4.89 -11.39
C ILE A 338 -25.45 5.99 -11.70
N GLY A 339 -25.18 6.85 -12.67
CA GLY A 339 -26.10 7.90 -13.12
C GLY A 339 -25.75 8.40 -14.52
N LYS A 340 -26.46 9.43 -15.02
CA LYS A 340 -26.30 9.94 -16.40
C LYS A 340 -24.83 10.23 -16.75
N ASN A 341 -24.10 10.86 -15.83
CA ASN A 341 -22.66 11.15 -15.88
C ASN A 341 -21.98 10.93 -14.51
N LYS A 342 -22.40 9.90 -13.76
CA LYS A 342 -21.83 9.58 -12.44
C LYS A 342 -21.26 8.17 -12.49
N TYR A 343 -20.01 8.04 -12.05
CA TYR A 343 -19.25 6.80 -12.04
C TYR A 343 -18.68 6.57 -10.64
N VAL A 344 -18.43 5.30 -10.31
CA VAL A 344 -17.70 4.88 -9.12
C VAL A 344 -16.79 3.73 -9.50
N SER A 345 -15.61 3.67 -8.89
CA SER A 345 -14.59 2.68 -9.24
C SER A 345 -14.18 1.80 -8.06
N PRO A 346 -15.10 1.00 -7.47
CA PRO A 346 -14.72 0.09 -6.40
C PRO A 346 -13.80 -1.02 -6.93
N GLU A 347 -12.76 -1.33 -6.16
CA GLU A 347 -11.85 -2.43 -6.44
C GLU A 347 -12.22 -3.62 -5.55
N MET A 348 -12.19 -4.84 -6.09
CA MET A 348 -12.54 -6.06 -5.36
C MET A 348 -11.45 -7.11 -5.51
N TYR A 349 -10.82 -7.50 -4.41
CA TYR A 349 -9.80 -8.53 -4.42
C TYR A 349 -10.29 -9.73 -3.62
N ALA A 350 -10.56 -10.82 -4.32
CA ALA A 350 -10.87 -12.09 -3.67
C ALA A 350 -9.69 -12.49 -2.79
N ARG A 351 -9.94 -12.91 -1.54
CA ARG A 351 -9.00 -13.67 -0.69
C ARG A 351 -9.47 -15.12 -0.62
N LYS A 352 -8.89 -15.96 0.25
CA LYS A 352 -9.35 -17.36 0.41
C LYS A 352 -10.75 -17.43 1.02
N ASP A 353 -11.00 -16.62 2.05
CA ASP A 353 -12.20 -16.72 2.90
C ASP A 353 -13.11 -15.48 2.83
N GLU A 354 -12.63 -14.38 2.25
CA GLU A 354 -13.34 -13.10 2.15
C GLU A 354 -13.03 -12.40 0.83
N VAL A 355 -13.80 -11.39 0.46
CA VAL A 355 -13.47 -10.43 -0.60
C VAL A 355 -13.18 -9.09 0.03
N TYR A 356 -11.98 -8.57 -0.22
CA TYR A 356 -11.63 -7.20 0.13
C TYR A 356 -12.22 -6.25 -0.91
N VAL A 357 -12.82 -5.15 -0.46
CA VAL A 357 -13.35 -4.10 -1.34
C VAL A 357 -12.91 -2.74 -0.84
N CYS A 358 -12.39 -1.89 -1.73
CA CYS A 358 -12.14 -0.48 -1.43
C CYS A 358 -12.68 0.41 -2.53
N GLY A 359 -12.76 1.70 -2.25
CA GLY A 359 -13.07 2.72 -3.24
C GLY A 359 -12.06 3.86 -3.19
N GLU A 360 -12.43 4.93 -3.88
CA GLU A 360 -11.65 6.16 -3.97
C GLU A 360 -11.37 6.78 -2.59
N GLY A 361 -10.23 7.46 -2.49
CA GLY A 361 -9.86 8.18 -1.29
C GLY A 361 -10.64 9.49 -1.13
N ASP A 362 -10.77 9.98 0.10
CA ASP A 362 -11.13 11.37 0.35
C ASP A 362 -9.90 12.20 0.77
N THR A 363 -9.81 13.39 0.21
CA THR A 363 -8.63 14.29 0.27
C THR A 363 -8.77 15.43 1.27
N LEU A 364 -9.89 15.50 2.00
CA LEU A 364 -10.23 16.66 2.85
C LEU A 364 -10.06 16.42 4.35
N VAL A 365 -9.50 15.27 4.75
CA VAL A 365 -9.36 14.92 6.17
C VAL A 365 -7.90 14.71 6.52
N ASP A 366 -7.39 15.55 7.42
CA ASP A 366 -6.02 15.48 7.90
C ASP A 366 -5.68 14.11 8.51
N VAL A 367 -4.41 13.73 8.40
CA VAL A 367 -3.90 12.52 9.06
C VAL A 367 -4.03 12.71 10.59
N PRO A 368 -4.78 11.82 11.28
CA PRO A 368 -5.00 11.96 12.70
C PRO A 368 -3.73 11.62 13.48
N GLU A 369 -3.74 11.78 14.80
CA GLU A 369 -2.53 11.62 15.59
C GLU A 369 -2.00 10.18 15.62
N THR A 370 -2.90 9.19 15.64
CA THR A 370 -2.51 7.78 15.63
C THR A 370 -3.43 6.94 14.73
N THR A 371 -3.04 5.69 14.49
CA THR A 371 -3.83 4.74 13.70
C THR A 371 -5.16 4.35 14.34
N ASP A 372 -5.28 4.46 15.67
CA ASP A 372 -6.53 4.19 16.41
C ASP A 372 -7.56 5.34 16.25
N ASP A 373 -7.08 6.54 15.90
CA ASP A 373 -7.91 7.75 15.72
C ASP A 373 -8.44 7.89 14.28
N VAL A 374 -8.14 6.92 13.41
CA VAL A 374 -8.63 6.92 12.03
C VAL A 374 -10.14 6.66 12.01
N GLU A 375 -10.89 7.72 11.73
CA GLU A 375 -12.34 7.66 11.56
C GLU A 375 -12.72 6.79 10.35
N VAL A 376 -13.74 5.95 10.57
CA VAL A 376 -14.37 5.13 9.54
C VAL A 376 -15.74 5.71 9.22
N VAL A 377 -15.91 6.28 8.04
CA VAL A 377 -17.20 6.78 7.57
C VAL A 377 -18.05 5.60 7.12
N ARG A 378 -19.05 5.26 7.93
CA ARG A 378 -19.87 4.05 7.74
C ARG A 378 -20.63 4.07 6.42
N GLU A 379 -21.15 5.22 6.03
CA GLU A 379 -21.93 5.44 4.82
C GLU A 379 -21.09 5.12 3.58
N LYS A 380 -19.79 5.48 3.58
CA LYS A 380 -18.87 5.12 2.49
C LYS A 380 -18.67 3.61 2.38
N CYS A 381 -18.49 2.93 3.50
CA CYS A 381 -18.40 1.47 3.54
C CYS A 381 -19.70 0.80 3.08
N ASP A 382 -20.85 1.33 3.47
CA ASP A 382 -22.16 0.80 3.09
C ASP A 382 -22.44 1.01 1.59
N LEU A 383 -21.99 2.14 1.02
CA LEU A 383 -22.00 2.37 -0.43
C LEU A 383 -21.11 1.37 -1.19
N LEU A 384 -19.91 1.08 -0.70
CA LEU A 384 -19.05 0.04 -1.29
C LEU A 384 -19.79 -1.30 -1.36
N PHE A 385 -20.38 -1.74 -0.24
CA PHE A 385 -21.15 -2.97 -0.18
C PHE A 385 -22.35 -2.94 -1.13
N HIS A 386 -23.07 -1.82 -1.17
CA HIS A 386 -24.22 -1.61 -2.05
C HIS A 386 -23.85 -1.79 -3.53
N TYR A 387 -22.80 -1.12 -3.99
CA TYR A 387 -22.36 -1.19 -5.40
C TYR A 387 -21.86 -2.59 -5.78
N VAL A 388 -20.96 -3.20 -5.00
CA VAL A 388 -20.43 -4.53 -5.34
C VAL A 388 -21.49 -5.63 -5.19
N GLY A 389 -22.48 -5.43 -4.32
CA GLY A 389 -23.65 -6.30 -4.21
C GLY A 389 -24.50 -6.29 -5.48
N LYS A 390 -24.47 -5.22 -6.29
CA LYS A 390 -25.13 -5.24 -7.61
C LYS A 390 -24.41 -6.17 -8.58
N LEU A 391 -23.08 -6.16 -8.56
CA LEU A 391 -22.23 -6.96 -9.46
C LEU A 391 -22.23 -8.45 -9.12
N SER A 392 -22.26 -8.80 -7.83
CA SER A 392 -22.01 -10.17 -7.40
C SER A 392 -23.16 -10.74 -6.58
N PRO A 393 -23.80 -11.86 -7.00
CA PRO A 393 -24.83 -12.51 -6.19
C PRO A 393 -24.27 -13.08 -4.88
N ASN A 394 -22.99 -13.49 -4.87
CA ASN A 394 -22.30 -14.00 -3.68
C ASN A 394 -22.05 -12.89 -2.66
N LEU A 395 -21.74 -11.67 -3.11
CA LEU A 395 -21.52 -10.52 -2.23
C LEU A 395 -22.83 -9.84 -1.82
N GLN A 396 -23.84 -9.79 -2.70
CA GLN A 396 -25.15 -9.19 -2.42
C GLN A 396 -25.81 -9.75 -1.16
N LYS A 397 -25.66 -11.07 -0.95
CA LYS A 397 -26.17 -11.79 0.22
C LYS A 397 -25.07 -12.07 1.26
N GLY A 398 -23.85 -11.61 1.00
CA GLY A 398 -22.70 -11.84 1.86
C GLY A 398 -22.79 -11.04 3.16
N HIS A 399 -21.89 -11.35 4.09
CA HIS A 399 -21.81 -10.68 5.38
C HIS A 399 -20.58 -9.77 5.43
N VAL A 400 -20.78 -8.48 5.70
CA VAL A 400 -19.68 -7.54 5.92
C VAL A 400 -18.99 -7.89 7.24
N LEU A 401 -17.76 -8.39 7.15
CA LEU A 401 -16.94 -8.79 8.30
C LEU A 401 -16.30 -7.58 8.97
N LYS A 402 -15.84 -6.62 8.16
CA LYS A 402 -15.15 -5.41 8.63
C LYS A 402 -15.54 -4.20 7.81
N ARG A 403 -15.62 -3.06 8.49
CA ARG A 403 -15.62 -1.71 7.92
C ARG A 403 -14.41 -0.99 8.49
N GLN A 404 -13.59 -0.39 7.64
CA GLN A 404 -12.34 0.22 8.06
C GLN A 404 -11.94 1.34 7.11
N ALA A 405 -11.01 2.17 7.59
CA ALA A 405 -10.33 3.17 6.79
C ALA A 405 -8.85 3.23 7.18
N CYS A 406 -8.02 3.70 6.27
CA CYS A 406 -6.61 3.97 6.49
C CYS A 406 -6.13 5.09 5.60
N TYR A 407 -4.96 5.64 5.92
CA TYR A 407 -4.29 6.63 5.10
C TYR A 407 -3.20 5.96 4.27
N LEU A 408 -3.19 6.23 2.98
CA LEU A 408 -2.11 5.91 2.05
C LEU A 408 -1.06 7.02 2.12
N PRO A 409 0.25 6.71 2.20
CA PRO A 409 1.30 7.72 2.15
C PRO A 409 1.52 8.17 0.70
N VAL A 410 1.04 9.35 0.34
CA VAL A 410 1.15 9.89 -1.03
C VAL A 410 2.28 10.90 -1.06
N LEU A 411 3.15 10.79 -2.07
CA LEU A 411 4.18 11.79 -2.35
C LEU A 411 3.54 12.92 -3.18
N ASP A 412 3.49 14.12 -2.63
CA ASP A 412 2.88 15.32 -3.23
C ASP A 412 3.90 16.12 -4.04
N VAL A 413 4.54 15.45 -4.99
CA VAL A 413 5.54 16.09 -5.86
C VAL A 413 5.16 15.87 -7.33
N PRO A 414 4.94 16.92 -8.13
CA PRO A 414 4.51 16.76 -9.52
C PRO A 414 5.47 15.95 -10.40
N SER A 415 6.76 15.94 -10.06
CA SER A 415 7.81 15.26 -10.83
C SER A 415 8.02 13.80 -10.44
N SER A 416 7.41 13.30 -9.36
CA SER A 416 7.62 11.93 -8.88
C SER A 416 6.41 11.39 -8.12
N SER A 417 6.02 10.16 -8.44
CA SER A 417 4.96 9.43 -7.74
C SER A 417 5.49 8.31 -6.83
N GLY A 418 6.81 8.09 -6.81
CA GLY A 418 7.44 6.97 -6.12
C GLY A 418 7.70 7.23 -4.64
N PRO A 419 7.91 6.19 -3.81
CA PRO A 419 8.36 6.38 -2.45
C PRO A 419 9.71 7.09 -2.41
N LEU A 420 9.97 7.76 -1.29
CA LEU A 420 11.30 8.26 -0.94
C LEU A 420 12.03 7.15 -0.18
N ILE A 421 13.18 6.72 -0.71
CA ILE A 421 13.99 5.60 -0.20
C ILE A 421 15.45 6.04 -0.23
N GLY A 422 16.07 6.20 0.94
CA GLY A 422 17.49 6.58 1.01
C GLY A 422 17.86 7.26 2.30
N GLU A 423 19.13 7.64 2.41
CA GLU A 423 19.58 8.62 3.39
C GLU A 423 19.04 10.00 2.99
N THR A 424 18.67 10.81 3.98
CA THR A 424 18.32 12.22 3.75
C THR A 424 19.59 13.07 3.64
N ASN A 425 19.45 14.38 3.49
CA ASN A 425 20.58 15.29 3.60
C ASN A 425 21.13 15.44 5.04
N VAL A 426 20.43 14.91 6.04
CA VAL A 426 20.94 14.81 7.42
C VAL A 426 21.61 13.44 7.60
N PRO A 427 22.91 13.37 7.97
CA PRO A 427 23.60 12.10 8.12
C PRO A 427 22.94 11.20 9.17
N ASN A 428 22.97 9.89 8.91
CA ASN A 428 22.38 8.82 9.72
C ASN A 428 20.84 8.83 9.79
N LEU A 429 20.16 9.76 9.12
CA LEU A 429 18.71 9.80 9.00
C LEU A 429 18.27 9.29 7.64
N TYR A 430 17.50 8.20 7.64
CA TYR A 430 17.01 7.53 6.45
C TYR A 430 15.48 7.60 6.36
N LEU A 431 14.95 7.69 5.15
CA LEU A 431 13.52 7.66 4.86
C LEU A 431 13.17 6.46 3.97
N ALA A 432 12.09 5.77 4.32
CA ALA A 432 11.47 4.71 3.52
C ALA A 432 9.94 4.83 3.64
N SER A 433 9.36 5.80 2.94
CA SER A 433 7.91 6.12 3.00
C SER A 433 7.40 6.63 1.64
N GLY A 434 6.10 6.90 1.52
CA GLY A 434 5.50 7.42 0.28
C GLY A 434 5.08 6.36 -0.74
N HIS A 435 4.93 5.09 -0.33
CA HIS A 435 4.62 3.98 -1.24
C HIS A 435 3.18 3.96 -1.79
N SER A 436 2.35 4.96 -1.49
CA SER A 436 0.95 5.05 -1.92
C SER A 436 0.19 3.73 -1.68
N CYS A 437 -0.62 3.27 -2.64
CA CYS A 437 -1.33 2.00 -2.60
C CYS A 437 -0.42 0.76 -2.80
N TRP A 438 0.82 0.94 -3.26
CA TRP A 438 1.75 -0.16 -3.60
C TRP A 438 2.69 -0.58 -2.47
N GLY A 439 2.48 -0.09 -1.24
CA GLY A 439 3.30 -0.43 -0.09
C GLY A 439 3.50 -1.93 0.12
N ILE A 440 2.43 -2.74 -0.01
CA ILE A 440 2.55 -4.21 0.09
C ILE A 440 3.39 -4.80 -1.04
N ASN A 441 3.20 -4.30 -2.28
CA ASN A 441 3.96 -4.77 -3.44
C ASN A 441 5.45 -4.50 -3.28
N ASN A 442 5.82 -3.29 -2.85
CA ASN A 442 7.17 -2.76 -2.88
C ASN A 442 8.00 -2.99 -1.60
N ALA A 443 7.38 -3.44 -0.51
CA ALA A 443 8.07 -3.54 0.77
C ALA A 443 9.28 -4.49 0.76
N PRO A 444 9.23 -5.69 0.15
CA PRO A 444 10.40 -6.55 0.09
C PRO A 444 11.61 -5.91 -0.60
N ALA A 445 11.42 -5.28 -1.76
CA ALA A 445 12.52 -4.58 -2.43
C ALA A 445 13.01 -3.38 -1.63
N THR A 446 12.10 -2.59 -1.05
CA THR A 446 12.47 -1.45 -0.19
C THR A 446 13.31 -1.93 0.98
N GLY A 447 12.88 -3.00 1.68
CA GLY A 447 13.62 -3.56 2.80
C GLY A 447 14.99 -4.10 2.41
N LYS A 448 15.10 -4.76 1.25
CA LYS A 448 16.37 -5.24 0.72
C LYS A 448 17.33 -4.09 0.42
N VAL A 449 16.88 -3.09 -0.33
CA VAL A 449 17.68 -1.89 -0.65
C VAL A 449 18.09 -1.15 0.62
N MET A 450 17.17 -0.95 1.58
CA MET A 450 17.50 -0.32 2.85
C MET A 450 18.57 -1.11 3.63
N SER A 451 18.55 -2.45 3.58
CA SER A 451 19.59 -3.25 4.24
C SER A 451 20.98 -3.06 3.60
N GLU A 452 21.04 -2.88 2.28
CA GLU A 452 22.28 -2.60 1.55
C GLU A 452 22.79 -1.18 1.88
N LEU A 453 21.90 -0.18 1.89
CA LEU A 453 22.26 1.19 2.29
C LEU A 453 22.79 1.25 3.73
N LEU A 454 22.11 0.61 4.68
CA LEU A 454 22.47 0.72 6.10
C LEU A 454 23.76 -0.02 6.45
N LEU A 455 24.12 -1.08 5.71
CA LEU A 455 25.30 -1.92 6.01
C LEU A 455 26.47 -1.72 5.04
N GLU A 456 26.20 -1.24 3.83
CA GLU A 456 27.18 -1.08 2.76
C GLU A 456 27.29 0.36 2.23
N ASN A 457 26.41 1.27 2.65
CA ASN A 457 26.29 2.66 2.17
C ASN A 457 25.93 2.79 0.68
N GLU A 458 25.47 1.72 0.04
CA GLU A 458 25.13 1.71 -1.39
C GLU A 458 24.00 0.73 -1.68
N ALA A 459 23.02 1.15 -2.49
CA ALA A 459 21.99 0.27 -3.02
C ALA A 459 22.54 -0.53 -4.22
N LYS A 460 22.42 -1.86 -4.19
CA LYS A 460 22.99 -2.75 -5.20
C LYS A 460 21.95 -3.58 -5.94
N SER A 461 20.83 -3.86 -5.30
CA SER A 461 19.76 -4.68 -5.89
C SER A 461 18.84 -3.90 -6.83
N ALA A 462 18.80 -2.57 -6.73
CA ALA A 462 17.97 -1.71 -7.59
C ALA A 462 18.55 -0.29 -7.68
N ASP A 463 18.37 0.35 -8.83
CA ASP A 463 18.69 1.77 -9.00
C ASP A 463 17.58 2.63 -8.39
N ILE A 464 17.90 3.24 -7.25
CA ILE A 464 16.99 4.10 -6.49
C ILE A 464 17.36 5.59 -6.59
N SER A 465 18.24 5.99 -7.52
CA SER A 465 18.70 7.38 -7.65
C SER A 465 17.54 8.38 -7.78
N ALA A 466 16.47 8.01 -8.48
CA ALA A 466 15.26 8.84 -8.63
C ALA A 466 14.34 8.84 -7.38
N LEU A 467 14.59 7.97 -6.41
CA LEU A 467 13.82 7.83 -5.16
C LEU A 467 14.56 8.47 -3.97
N ASP A 468 15.72 9.07 -4.20
CA ASP A 468 16.54 9.72 -3.18
C ASP A 468 15.76 10.86 -2.49
N PRO A 469 15.56 10.80 -1.16
CA PRO A 469 14.85 11.83 -0.41
C PRO A 469 15.39 13.25 -0.61
N SER A 470 16.72 13.40 -0.74
CA SER A 470 17.41 14.69 -0.82
C SER A 470 17.09 15.49 -2.09
N LEU A 471 16.52 14.84 -3.11
CA LEU A 471 16.06 15.49 -4.33
C LEU A 471 14.74 16.24 -4.14
N TYR A 472 13.99 15.94 -3.07
CA TYR A 472 12.59 16.34 -2.95
C TYR A 472 12.31 17.22 -1.72
N PHE A 473 13.12 17.12 -0.67
CA PHE A 473 12.99 17.99 0.51
C PHE A 473 14.27 18.07 1.34
N ASP A 474 14.32 19.04 2.25
CA ASP A 474 15.37 19.21 3.25
C ASP A 474 14.89 18.66 4.59
N ALA A 475 15.60 17.67 5.15
CA ALA A 475 15.29 17.07 6.44
C ALA A 475 15.90 17.80 7.64
N SER A 476 16.66 18.89 7.40
CA SER A 476 17.25 19.70 8.47
C SER A 476 16.14 20.44 9.20
N VAL A 477 16.02 20.22 10.51
CA VAL A 477 15.11 20.99 11.35
C VAL A 477 15.83 22.28 11.77
N PHE A 478 15.47 23.42 11.18
CA PHE A 478 15.93 24.72 11.64
C PHE A 478 15.00 25.19 12.78
N ASP A 479 15.56 25.37 13.98
CA ASP A 479 14.88 26.12 15.03
C ASP A 479 14.67 27.57 14.53
N TYR A 480 13.43 27.93 14.17
CA TYR A 480 13.04 29.30 13.84
C TYR A 480 12.56 30.08 15.07
#